data_AF-A0A3R6LHR2-F1
#
_entry.id   AF-A0A3R6LHR2-F1
#
_cell.length_a   1.000
_cell.length_b   1.000
_cell.length_c   1.000
_cell.angle_alpha   90.00
_cell.angle_beta   90.00
_cell.angle_gamma   90.00
#
_symmetry.space_group_name_H-M   'P 1'
#
loop_
_entity.id
_entity.type
_entity.pdbx_description
1 polymer ?
#
loop_
_entity_poly.entity_id
_entity_poly.type
_entity_poly.pdbx_seq_one_letter_code
_entity_poly.pdbx_strand_id
1 'polypeptide(L)'
;MKIREYISQKLRAWNITDAQLEDISLGIDLDEEYTSDNSQVVGKAMISVIEELMLAPYMSNVNENGFSVSWDYSRIGQYYMWLCRKYGVTPDNEVVAALGLSTITDKSDIW
;
A
#
# COMPACT_ATOMS: atom_id res chain seq x y z
N MET A 1 12.15 14.92 9.89
CA MET A 1 12.28 13.52 9.39
C MET A 1 11.89 13.54 7.94
N LYS A 2 12.70 12.94 7.07
CA LYS A 2 12.44 12.95 5.62
C LYS A 2 11.25 12.08 5.27
N ILE A 3 10.58 12.40 4.16
CA ILE A 3 9.45 11.64 3.64
C ILE A 3 9.83 10.18 3.37
N ARG A 4 11.00 9.91 2.78
CA ARG A 4 11.52 8.54 2.61
C ARG A 4 11.54 7.77 3.92
N GLU A 5 12.06 8.39 4.99
CA GLU A 5 12.18 7.75 6.31
C GLU A 5 10.81 7.51 6.93
N TYR A 6 9.89 8.45 6.77
CA TYR A 6 8.51 8.31 7.24
C TYR A 6 7.81 7.13 6.59
N ILE A 7 7.86 7.02 5.26
CA ILE A 7 7.20 5.95 4.50
C ILE A 7 7.84 4.61 4.84
N SER A 8 9.16 4.51 4.84
CA SER A 8 9.88 3.28 5.22
C SER A 8 9.55 2.82 6.63
N GLN A 9 9.42 3.73 7.60
CA GLN A 9 9.04 3.37 8.97
C GLN A 9 7.58 2.92 9.05
N LYS A 10 6.65 3.60 8.35
CA LYS A 10 5.23 3.23 8.34
C LYS A 10 4.98 1.89 7.69
N LEU A 11 5.71 1.58 6.62
CA LEU A 11 5.52 0.37 5.83
C LEU A 11 6.56 -0.73 6.14
N ARG A 12 7.36 -0.55 7.20
CA ARG A 12 8.48 -1.44 7.57
C ARG A 12 8.08 -2.92 7.68
N ALA A 13 6.87 -3.19 8.18
CA ALA A 13 6.38 -4.55 8.37
C ALA A 13 6.25 -5.35 7.05
N TRP A 14 6.23 -4.66 5.91
CA TRP A 14 6.05 -5.24 4.58
C TRP A 14 7.32 -5.24 3.73
N ASN A 15 8.47 -4.89 4.33
CA ASN A 15 9.79 -4.90 3.67
C ASN A 15 9.81 -4.18 2.31
N ILE A 16 9.27 -2.96 2.26
CA ILE A 16 9.35 -2.15 1.05
C ILE A 16 10.80 -1.90 0.65
N THR A 17 11.08 -1.88 -0.66
CA THR A 17 12.43 -1.68 -1.18
C THR A 17 12.68 -0.21 -1.54
N ASP A 18 13.95 0.19 -1.66
CA ASP A 18 14.30 1.52 -2.15
C ASP A 18 13.78 1.77 -3.56
N ALA A 19 13.70 0.74 -4.42
CA ALA A 19 13.15 0.87 -5.76
C ALA A 19 11.69 1.34 -5.74
N GLN A 20 10.88 0.77 -4.83
CA GLN A 20 9.48 1.17 -4.66
C GLN A 20 9.32 2.60 -4.14
N LEU A 21 10.30 3.09 -3.38
CA LEU A 21 10.35 4.50 -2.98
C LEU A 21 10.71 5.37 -4.19
N GLU A 22 11.71 4.99 -4.98
CA GLU A 22 12.10 5.72 -6.17
C GLU A 22 10.97 5.80 -7.21
N ASP A 23 10.13 4.76 -7.34
CA ASP A 23 8.98 4.79 -8.25
C ASP A 23 7.95 5.88 -7.91
N ILE A 24 7.76 6.18 -6.61
CA ILE A 24 6.88 7.26 -6.17
C ILE A 24 7.56 8.64 -6.20
N SER A 25 8.88 8.73 -6.40
CA SER A 25 9.64 10.00 -6.41
C SER A 25 9.18 10.98 -7.50
N LEU A 26 8.52 10.48 -8.55
CA LEU A 26 7.96 11.30 -9.63
C LEU A 26 6.83 12.24 -9.16
N GLY A 27 6.17 11.89 -8.04
CA GLY A 27 5.04 12.65 -7.49
C GLY A 27 5.33 13.35 -6.17
N ILE A 28 6.50 13.13 -5.56
CA ILE A 28 6.86 13.64 -4.23
C ILE A 28 8.39 13.72 -4.06
N ASP A 29 8.88 14.81 -3.47
CA ASP A 29 10.28 14.91 -3.07
C ASP A 29 10.53 14.07 -1.82
N LEU A 30 11.20 12.94 -1.99
CA LEU A 30 11.51 12.00 -0.92
C LEU A 30 12.50 12.56 0.12
N ASP A 31 13.28 13.57 -0.25
CA ASP A 31 14.26 14.22 0.61
C ASP A 31 13.71 15.43 1.37
N GLU A 32 12.51 15.89 1.03
CA GLU A 32 11.77 16.91 1.79
C GLU A 32 11.36 16.36 3.17
N GLU A 33 11.24 17.27 4.15
CA GLU A 33 10.74 16.92 5.47
C GLU A 33 9.25 16.57 5.45
N TYR A 34 8.88 15.49 6.12
CA TYR A 34 7.49 15.17 6.36
C TYR A 34 6.86 16.22 7.30
N THR A 35 5.78 16.85 6.86
CA THR A 35 5.02 17.84 7.62
C THR A 35 3.51 17.60 7.49
N SER A 36 2.71 18.36 8.22
CA SER A 36 1.25 18.35 8.04
C SER A 36 0.83 18.83 6.65
N ASP A 37 1.60 19.74 6.04
CA ASP A 37 1.28 20.37 4.76
C ASP A 37 1.37 19.36 3.60
N ASN A 38 2.41 18.54 3.57
CA ASN A 38 2.60 17.48 2.57
C ASN A 38 1.96 16.13 2.95
N SER A 39 1.32 16.03 4.12
CA SER A 39 0.78 14.76 4.65
C SER A 39 -0.24 14.09 3.72
N GLN A 40 -1.01 14.85 2.95
CA GLN A 40 -1.99 14.32 2.01
C GLN A 40 -1.31 13.70 0.78
N VAL A 41 -0.27 14.35 0.24
CA VAL A 41 0.50 13.83 -0.90
C VAL A 41 1.29 12.58 -0.49
N VAL A 42 1.94 12.62 0.68
CA VAL A 42 2.62 11.46 1.28
C VAL A 42 1.66 10.30 1.48
N GLY A 43 0.45 10.57 1.98
CA GLY A 43 -0.58 9.58 2.19
C GLY A 43 -0.99 8.86 0.90
N LYS A 44 -1.12 9.60 -0.20
CA LYS A 44 -1.41 9.04 -1.52
C LYS A 44 -0.24 8.23 -2.07
N ALA A 45 1.00 8.69 -1.87
CA ALA A 45 2.18 7.93 -2.27
C ALA A 45 2.27 6.58 -1.54
N MET A 46 1.95 6.54 -0.24
CA MET A 46 1.88 5.27 0.51
C MET A 46 0.82 4.30 -0.04
N ILE A 47 -0.31 4.82 -0.55
CA ILE A 47 -1.34 4.00 -1.20
C ILE A 47 -0.71 3.32 -2.42
N SER A 48 -0.05 4.06 -3.31
CA SER A 48 0.57 3.49 -4.52
C SER A 48 1.64 2.43 -4.20
N VAL A 49 2.46 2.64 -3.16
CA VAL A 49 3.43 1.61 -2.71
C VAL A 49 2.71 0.33 -2.28
N ILE A 50 1.59 0.45 -1.56
CA ILE A 50 0.83 -0.74 -1.13
C ILE A 50 0.15 -1.43 -2.32
N GLU A 51 -0.36 -0.68 -3.29
CA GLU A 51 -0.95 -1.24 -4.51
C GLU A 51 0.10 -2.06 -5.27
N GLU A 52 1.30 -1.51 -5.45
CA GLU A 52 2.41 -2.22 -6.07
C GLU A 52 2.78 -3.50 -5.28
N LEU A 53 2.87 -3.42 -3.94
CA LEU A 53 3.12 -4.60 -3.10
C LEU A 53 2.05 -5.69 -3.26
N MET A 54 0.78 -5.33 -3.45
CA MET A 54 -0.31 -6.30 -3.61
C MET A 54 -0.32 -6.95 -4.99
N LEU A 55 0.07 -6.20 -6.02
CA LEU A 55 0.09 -6.66 -7.41
C LEU A 55 1.42 -7.35 -7.78
N ALA A 56 2.49 -7.08 -7.05
CA ALA A 56 3.79 -7.68 -7.29
C ALA A 56 3.71 -9.22 -7.20
N PRO A 57 4.33 -9.94 -8.14
CA PRO A 57 4.32 -11.39 -8.13
C PRO A 57 4.98 -11.92 -6.86
N TYR A 58 4.22 -12.64 -6.03
CA TYR A 58 4.78 -13.25 -4.83
C TYR A 58 5.54 -14.53 -5.20
N MET A 59 6.86 -14.53 -4.98
CA MET A 59 7.60 -15.79 -4.91
C MET A 59 7.12 -16.51 -3.66
N SER A 60 6.34 -17.57 -3.84
CA SER A 60 6.04 -18.50 -2.75
C SER A 60 7.37 -19.04 -2.26
N ASN A 61 7.92 -18.45 -1.19
CA ASN A 61 9.17 -18.90 -0.59
C ASN A 61 8.94 -20.31 -0.03
N VAL A 62 9.13 -21.32 -0.88
CA VAL A 62 9.36 -22.69 -0.46
C VAL A 62 10.84 -22.74 -0.11
N ASN A 63 11.18 -22.46 1.15
CA ASN A 63 12.51 -22.80 1.65
C ASN A 63 12.65 -24.34 1.53
N GLU A 64 13.80 -24.84 1.07
CA GLU A 64 14.12 -26.29 0.99
C GLU A 64 13.93 -27.03 2.33
N ASN A 65 13.81 -26.29 3.45
CA ASN A 65 13.49 -26.81 4.79
C ASN A 65 11.99 -26.86 5.15
N GLY A 66 11.06 -26.54 4.25
CA GLY A 66 9.62 -26.73 4.49
C GLY A 66 8.94 -25.73 5.44
N PHE A 67 9.61 -24.62 5.78
CA PHE A 67 8.98 -23.50 6.50
C PHE A 67 8.47 -22.44 5.53
N SER A 68 7.15 -22.30 5.45
CA SER A 68 6.48 -21.23 4.72
C SER A 68 6.29 -20.01 5.64
N VAL A 69 6.93 -18.88 5.31
CA VAL A 69 6.54 -17.58 5.88
C VAL A 69 5.22 -17.19 5.22
N SER A 70 4.12 -17.39 5.95
CA SER A 70 2.80 -16.91 5.53
C SER A 70 2.62 -15.49 6.04
N TRP A 71 2.69 -14.51 5.13
CA TRP A 71 2.34 -13.13 5.48
C TRP A 71 0.82 -13.03 5.64
N ASP A 72 0.37 -12.49 6.77
CA ASP A 72 -1.05 -12.19 7.02
C ASP A 72 -1.45 -10.93 6.23
N TYR A 73 -1.79 -11.12 4.95
CA TYR A 73 -2.20 -10.02 4.06
C TYR A 73 -3.56 -9.39 4.45
N SER A 74 -4.30 -10.01 5.37
CA SER A 74 -5.56 -9.46 5.86
C SER A 74 -5.39 -8.06 6.49
N ARG A 75 -4.24 -7.82 7.15
CA ARG A 75 -3.95 -6.55 7.82
C ARG A 75 -3.51 -5.45 6.87
N ILE A 76 -2.77 -5.78 5.81
CA ILE A 76 -2.36 -4.77 4.82
C ILE A 76 -3.53 -4.36 3.93
N GLY A 77 -4.42 -5.29 3.56
CA GLY A 77 -5.65 -4.93 2.83
C GLY A 77 -6.57 -4.00 3.62
N GLN A 78 -6.73 -4.24 4.92
CA GLN A 78 -7.47 -3.32 5.80
C GLN A 78 -6.78 -1.96 5.92
N TYR A 79 -5.44 -1.95 6.02
CA TYR A 79 -4.67 -0.72 6.10
C TYR A 79 -4.76 0.10 4.81
N TYR A 80 -4.67 -0.56 3.65
CA TYR A 80 -4.91 0.03 2.33
C TYR A 80 -6.28 0.70 2.25
N MET A 81 -7.36 -0.04 2.59
CA MET A 81 -8.71 0.50 2.60
C MET A 81 -8.87 1.70 3.54
N TRP A 82 -8.23 1.67 4.70
CA TRP A 82 -8.22 2.78 5.64
C TRP A 82 -7.49 4.01 5.08
N LEU A 83 -6.33 3.84 4.43
CA LEU A 83 -5.60 4.93 3.78
C LEU A 83 -6.42 5.55 2.65
N CYS A 84 -7.02 4.74 1.79
CA CYS A 84 -7.91 5.19 0.71
C CYS A 84 -9.04 6.08 1.24
N ARG A 85 -9.73 5.63 2.31
CA ARG A 85 -10.76 6.44 2.98
C ARG A 85 -10.21 7.72 3.59
N LYS A 86 -9.07 7.63 4.27
CA LYS A 86 -8.44 8.78 4.95
C LYS A 86 -8.03 9.89 3.98
N TYR A 87 -7.53 9.53 2.81
CA TYR A 87 -6.99 10.48 1.83
C TYR A 87 -7.89 10.72 0.61
N GLY A 88 -9.12 10.18 0.63
CA GLY A 88 -10.12 10.39 -0.41
C GLY A 88 -9.76 9.75 -1.75
N VAL A 89 -9.11 8.59 -1.72
CA VAL A 89 -8.74 7.80 -2.91
C VAL A 89 -9.73 6.66 -3.08
N THR A 90 -10.20 6.44 -4.30
CA THR A 90 -11.04 5.29 -4.62
C THR A 90 -10.13 4.06 -4.75
N PRO A 91 -10.39 2.96 -4.01
CA PRO A 91 -9.59 1.75 -4.11
C PRO A 91 -9.57 1.17 -5.52
N ASP A 92 -8.41 0.67 -5.95
CA ASP A 92 -8.23 0.00 -7.23
C ASP A 92 -8.90 -1.39 -7.22
N ASN A 93 -9.68 -1.70 -8.25
CA ASN A 93 -10.46 -2.94 -8.29
C ASN A 93 -9.58 -4.19 -8.39
N GLU A 94 -8.44 -4.12 -9.06
CA GLU A 94 -7.50 -5.25 -9.19
C GLU A 94 -6.82 -5.53 -7.85
N VAL A 95 -6.44 -4.49 -7.12
CA VAL A 95 -5.88 -4.60 -5.76
C VAL A 95 -6.92 -5.17 -4.80
N VAL A 96 -8.17 -4.70 -4.86
CA VAL A 96 -9.26 -5.22 -4.01
C VAL A 96 -9.56 -6.68 -4.33
N ALA A 97 -9.55 -7.06 -5.61
CA ALA A 97 -9.71 -8.44 -6.05
C ALA A 97 -8.55 -9.33 -5.56
N ALA A 98 -7.30 -8.86 -5.66
CA ALA A 98 -6.11 -9.57 -5.18
C ALA A 98 -6.15 -9.81 -3.66
N LEU A 99 -6.75 -8.88 -2.90
CA LEU A 99 -6.96 -9.00 -1.46
C LEU A 99 -8.09 -9.98 -1.07
N GLY A 100 -8.83 -10.52 -2.04
CA GLY A 100 -10.00 -11.38 -1.78
C GLY A 100 -11.13 -10.65 -1.03
N LEU A 101 -11.14 -9.31 -1.08
CA LEU A 101 -12.15 -8.47 -0.45
C LEU A 101 -13.34 -8.33 -1.41
N SER A 102 -14.54 -8.71 -0.97
CA SER A 102 -15.76 -8.45 -1.74
C SER A 102 -15.99 -6.94 -1.83
N THR A 103 -16.02 -6.38 -3.04
CA THR A 103 -16.59 -5.04 -3.26
C THR A 103 -18.10 -5.16 -3.06
N ILE A 104 -18.61 -4.76 -1.89
CA ILE A 104 -20.05 -4.48 -1.76
C ILE A 104 -20.27 -3.17 -2.51
N THR A 105 -20.49 -3.26 -3.82
CA THR A 105 -21.07 -2.16 -4.59
C THR A 105 -22.52 -2.06 -4.15
N ASP A 106 -22.82 -1.07 -3.32
CA ASP A 106 -24.18 -0.67 -2.99
C ASP A 106 -24.92 -0.32 -4.29
N LYS A 107 -25.78 -1.23 -4.75
CA LYS A 107 -26.67 -1.04 -5.91
C LYS A 107 -28.03 -0.49 -5.49
N SER A 108 -28.05 0.50 -4.59
CA SER A 108 -29.32 1.07 -4.11
C SER A 108 -29.99 2.02 -5.11
N ASP A 109 -29.41 2.25 -6.31
CA ASP A 109 -29.92 3.20 -7.30
C ASP A 109 -30.27 2.58 -8.67
N ILE A 110 -30.86 1.37 -8.67
CA ILE A 110 -31.58 0.84 -9.84
C ILE A 110 -33.08 0.93 -9.53
N TRP A 111 -33.67 2.06 -9.91
CA TRP A 111 -35.11 2.31 -9.95
C TRP A 111 -35.77 1.67 -11.19
#